data_AF-A0A3D1R057-F1
#
_entry.id   AF-A0A3D1R057-F1
#
_cell.length_a   1.000
_cell.length_b   1.000
_cell.length_c   1.000
_cell.angle_alpha   90.00
_cell.angle_beta   90.00
_cell.angle_gamma   90.00
#
_symmetry.space_group_name_H-M   'P 1'
#
loop_
_entity.id
_entity.type
_entity.pdbx_description
1 polymer ?
#
loop_
_entity_poly.entity_id
_entity_poly.type
_entity_poly.pdbx_seq_one_letter_code
_entity_poly.pdbx_strand_id
1 'polypeptide(L)' 'MNFGNRQVDLERLRREHRALDEQIIALEGRRWLSVAEEDEIKRLKRRKLQMKDQIATLADRERAARP' A
#
# COMPACT_ATOMS: atom_id res chain seq x y z
N MET A 1 9.17 -7.24 25.22
CA MET A 1 8.32 -6.65 24.16
C MET A 1 8.90 -7.01 22.79
N ASN A 2 8.06 -7.49 21.87
CA ASN A 2 8.45 -8.04 20.57
C ASN A 2 8.46 -6.92 19.49
N PHE A 3 9.49 -6.07 19.52
CA PHE A 3 9.61 -4.92 18.60
C PHE A 3 10.20 -5.29 17.22
N GLY A 4 10.75 -6.50 17.08
CA GLY A 4 11.37 -6.96 15.83
C GLY A 4 10.39 -7.16 14.68
N ASN A 5 9.13 -7.53 14.96
CA ASN A 5 8.14 -7.81 13.91
C ASN A 5 7.55 -6.53 13.29
N ARG A 6 7.34 -5.45 14.06
CA ARG A 6 6.61 -4.27 13.55
C ARG A 6 7.37 -3.46 12.51
N GLN A 7 8.69 -3.36 12.63
CA GLN A 7 9.52 -2.70 11.61
C GLN A 7 9.52 -3.51 10.31
N VAL A 8 9.57 -4.84 10.42
CA VAL A 8 9.47 -5.75 9.27
C VAL A 8 8.09 -5.65 8.61
N ASP A 9 7.02 -5.55 9.38
CA ASP A 9 5.66 -5.33 8.86
C ASP A 9 5.53 -3.99 8.12
N LEU A 10 6.11 -2.90 8.64
CA LEU A 10 6.10 -1.61 7.97
C LEU A 10 6.91 -1.61 6.67
N GLU A 11 8.09 -2.21 6.67
CA GLU A 11 8.89 -2.38 5.45
C GLU A 11 8.16 -3.21 4.40
N ARG A 12 7.52 -4.31 4.83
CA ARG A 12 6.71 -5.16 3.96
C ARG A 12 5.56 -4.37 3.36
N LEU A 13 4.78 -3.68 4.19
CA LEU A 13 3.65 -2.85 3.74
C LEU A 13 4.09 -1.75 2.77
N ARG A 14 5.26 -1.13 3.00
CA ARG A 14 5.84 -0.14 2.08
C ARG A 14 6.23 -0.74 0.73
N ARG A 15 6.84 -1.93 0.71
CA ARG A 15 7.17 -2.65 -0.54
C ARG A 15 5.91 -3.05 -1.30
N GLU A 16 4.92 -3.59 -0.60
CA GLU A 16 3.64 -4.00 -1.18
C GLU A 16 2.90 -2.78 -1.77
N HIS A 17 2.89 -1.65 -1.05
CA HIS A 17 2.35 -0.38 -1.55
C HIS A 17 3.07 0.12 -2.81
N ARG A 18 4.41 0.05 -2.87
CA ARG A 18 5.17 0.43 -4.07
C ARG A 18 4.84 -0.50 -5.25
N ALA A 19 4.77 -1.80 -5.03
CA ALA A 19 4.43 -2.76 -6.08
C ALA A 19 3.00 -2.54 -6.62
N LEU A 20 2.05 -2.14 -5.76
CA LEU A 20 0.71 -1.76 -6.21
C LEU A 20 0.75 -0.47 -7.05
N ASP A 21 1.59 0.49 -6.69
CA ASP A 21 1.75 1.73 -7.45
C ASP A 21 2.32 1.48 -8.85
N GLU A 22 3.36 0.66 -8.95
CA GLU A 22 3.97 0.27 -10.22
C GLU A 22 2.97 -0.47 -11.13
N GLN A 23 2.13 -1.34 -10.56
CA GLN A 23 1.06 -2.01 -11.33
C GLN A 23 0.00 -1.02 -11.82
N ILE A 24 -0.41 -0.07 -11.00
CA ILE A 24 -1.36 0.98 -11.41
C ILE A 24 -0.77 1.81 -12.56
N ILE A 25 0.48 2.25 -12.43
CA ILE A 25 1.16 3.05 -13.47
C ILE A 25 1.29 2.24 -14.76
N ALA A 26 1.65 0.96 -14.68
CA ALA A 26 1.78 0.10 -15.85
C ALA A 26 0.45 -0.12 -16.58
N LEU A 27 -0.67 -0.19 -15.84
CA LEU A 27 -2.00 -0.28 -16.42
C LEU A 27 -2.44 1.08 -16.99
N GLU A 28 -2.30 2.18 -16.25
CA GLU A 28 -2.67 3.52 -16.72
C GLU A 28 -1.82 4.02 -17.90
N GLY A 29 -0.59 3.52 -18.05
CA GLY A 29 0.28 3.81 -19.19
C GLY A 29 -0.12 3.11 -20.49
N ARG A 30 -1.12 2.21 -20.48
CA ARG A 30 -1.60 1.53 -21.69
C ARG A 30 -2.43 2.48 -22.54
N ARG A 31 -2.18 2.47 -23.84
CA ARG A 31 -2.88 3.34 -24.82
C ARG A 31 -4.39 3.06 -24.86
N TRP A 32 -4.80 1.82 -24.58
CA TRP A 32 -6.19 1.38 -24.53
C TRP A 32 -6.34 0.41 -23.36
N LEU A 33 -7.38 0.60 -22.56
CA LEU A 33 -7.73 -0.23 -21.42
C LEU A 33 -9.06 -0.93 -21.70
N SER A 34 -9.15 -2.20 -21.33
CA SER A 34 -10.44 -2.90 -21.31
C SER A 34 -11.20 -2.55 -20.03
N VAL A 35 -12.53 -2.70 -20.04
CA VAL A 35 -13.39 -2.48 -18.85
C VAL A 35 -12.89 -3.26 -17.62
N ALA A 36 -12.38 -4.48 -17.83
CA ALA A 36 -11.78 -5.29 -16.76
C ALA A 36 -10.50 -4.65 -16.18
N GLU A 37 -9.67 -4.02 -17.01
CA GLU A 37 -8.46 -3.34 -16.57
C GLU A 37 -8.79 -2.03 -15.83
N GLU A 38 -9.82 -1.31 -16.28
CA GLU A 38 -10.33 -0.13 -15.58
C GLU A 38 -10.88 -0.48 -14.19
N ASP A 39 -11.60 -1.60 -14.06
CA ASP A 39 -12.06 -2.10 -12.77
C ASP A 39 -10.89 -2.53 -11.88
N GLU A 40 -9.89 -3.21 -12.45
CA GLU A 40 -8.68 -3.61 -11.73
C GLU A 40 -7.92 -2.37 -11.21
N ILE A 41 -7.75 -1.32 -12.01
CA ILE A 41 -7.14 -0.06 -11.57
C ILE A 41 -7.91 0.51 -10.36
N LYS A 42 -9.24 0.51 -10.40
CA LYS A 42 -10.08 0.99 -9.27
C LYS A 42 -9.87 0.14 -8.02
N ARG A 43 -9.80 -1.19 -8.17
CA ARG A 43 -9.53 -2.12 -7.05
C ARG A 43 -8.13 -1.90 -6.46
N LEU A 44 -7.10 -1.77 -7.30
CA LEU A 44 -5.73 -1.51 -6.88
C LEU A 44 -5.61 -0.17 -6.14
N LYS A 45 -6.24 0.90 -6.65
CA LYS A 45 -6.29 2.22 -5.98
C LYS A 45 -6.94 2.15 -4.60
N ARG A 46 -8.05 1.40 -4.45
CA ARG A 46 -8.69 1.19 -3.13
C ARG A 46 -7.78 0.42 -2.17
N ARG A 47 -7.14 -0.65 -2.63
CA ARG A 47 -6.21 -1.45 -1.82
C ARG A 47 -4.99 -0.64 -1.39
N LYS A 48 -4.46 0.20 -2.29
CA LYS A 48 -3.38 1.14 -2.01
C LYS A 48 -3.76 2.14 -0.91
N LEU A 49 -4.97 2.71 -0.97
CA LEU A 49 -5.47 3.62 0.06
C LEU A 49 -5.57 2.93 1.42
N GLN A 50 -6.15 1.74 1.48
CA GLN A 50 -6.23 0.95 2.72
C GLN A 50 -4.86 0.65 3.32
N MET A 51 -3.87 0.26 2.50
CA MET A 51 -2.51 0.03 2.97
C MET A 51 -1.87 1.31 3.52
N LYS A 52 -2.09 2.46 2.87
CA LYS A 52 -1.60 3.75 3.36
C LYS A 52 -2.15 4.07 4.75
N ASP A 53 -3.46 3.87 4.95
CA ASP A 53 -4.12 4.06 6.24
C ASP A 53 -3.60 3.09 7.32
N GLN A 54 -3.36 1.83 6.97
CA GLN A 54 -2.76 0.86 7.89
C GLN A 54 -1.33 1.27 8.29
N ILE A 55 -0.50 1.72 7.34
CA ILE A 55 0.85 2.23 7.61
C ILE A 55 0.78 3.46 8.53
N ALA A 56 -0.12 4.40 8.25
CA ALA A 56 -0.31 5.60 9.07
C ALA A 56 -0.71 5.23 10.51
N THR A 57 -1.66 4.30 10.67
CA THR A 57 -2.12 3.83 11.98
C THR A 57 -1.02 3.12 12.76
N LEU A 58 -0.23 2.28 12.10
CA LEU A 58 0.90 1.59 12.73
C LEU A 58 2.01 2.57 13.11
N ALA A 59 2.33 3.53 12.24
CA ALA A 59 3.34 4.55 12.51
C ALA A 59 2.93 5.49 13.67
N ASP A 60 1.65 5.87 13.73
CA ASP A 60 1.09 6.68 14.82
C ASP A 60 1.19 5.94 16.17
N ARG A 61 0.81 4.66 16.19
CA ARG A 61 0.95 3.80 17.38
C ARG A 61 2.40 3.67 17.85
N GLU A 62 3.36 3.56 16.94
CA GLU A 62 4.79 3.51 17.28
C GLU A 62 5.30 4.85 17.84
N ARG A 63 4.80 5.99 17.34
CA ARG A 63 5.12 7.32 17.88
C ARG A 63 4.54 7.49 19.30
N ALA A 64 3.32 7.00 19.55
CA ALA A 64 2.67 7.09 20.86
C ALA A 64 3.29 6.14 21.91
N ALA A 65 3.88 5.02 21.48
CA ALA A 65 4.51 4.04 22.38
C ALA A 65 5.92 4.40 22.83
N ARG A 66 6.52 5.47 22.28
CA ARG A 66 7.88 5.92 22.60
C ARG A 66 7.78 7.26 23.37
N PRO A 67 7.83 7.25 24.72
CA PRO A 67 7.82 8.49 25.52
C PRO A 67 9.14 9.26 25.38
#